data_AF-A0A4U9V2E2-F1
#
_entry.id   AF-A0A4U9V2E2-F1
#
_cell.length_a   1.000
_cell.length_b   1.000
_cell.length_c   1.000
_cell.angle_alpha   90.00
_cell.angle_beta   90.00
_cell.angle_gamma   90.00
#
_symmetry.space_group_name_H-M   'P 1'
#
loop_
_entity.id
_entity.type
_entity.pdbx_description
1 polymer ?
#
loop_
_entity_poly.entity_id
_entity_poly.type
_entity_poly.pdbx_seq_one_letter_code
_entity_poly.pdbx_strand_id
1 'polypeptide(L)'
;MDGWYAPSLRGLKPDDVVALLKSGRSQHAAVAGPMSDVVAHSTQYLSDDDLKAIAQYVHSLEIEAPKPVATTAASSASMASGGQIYAMYCSTCHGNKGEGSDNVIPALAGNLSVTADNPLTALRVVLEGAHTPVTQHATAIVMPGYGWVLNDQEGCRSDELSARELGEPGCAGNAEQVRDAWKRTK
;
A
#
# COMPACT_ATOMS: atom_id res chain seq x y z
N MET A 1 -3.97 12.87 5.23
CA MET A 1 -3.48 13.63 6.40
C MET A 1 -1.97 13.57 6.35
N ASP A 2 -1.25 14.68 6.55
CA ASP A 2 0.23 14.73 6.53
C ASP A 2 0.89 14.14 5.27
N GLY A 3 0.19 14.21 4.14
CA GLY A 3 0.61 13.62 2.86
C GLY A 3 0.43 12.12 2.69
N TRP A 4 -0.18 11.43 3.66
CA TRP A 4 -0.58 10.03 3.55
C TRP A 4 -2.04 9.91 3.12
N TYR A 5 -2.31 8.96 2.23
CA TYR A 5 -3.65 8.54 1.83
C TYR A 5 -4.06 7.27 2.60
N ALA A 6 -5.25 7.28 3.19
CA ALA A 6 -5.78 6.13 3.91
C ALA A 6 -6.77 5.37 3.00
N PRO A 7 -6.38 4.22 2.43
CA PRO A 7 -7.30 3.44 1.62
C PRO A 7 -8.40 2.81 2.49
N SER A 8 -9.55 2.52 1.88
CA SER A 8 -10.70 1.94 2.57
C SER A 8 -10.44 0.47 2.94
N LEU A 9 -10.41 0.14 4.23
CA LEU A 9 -10.23 -1.24 4.74
C LEU A 9 -11.30 -2.25 4.28
N ARG A 10 -12.43 -1.78 3.72
CA ARG A 10 -13.53 -2.61 3.22
C ARG A 10 -13.15 -3.60 2.10
N GLY A 11 -12.02 -3.37 1.43
CA GLY A 11 -11.51 -4.29 0.40
C GLY A 11 -10.65 -5.43 0.95
N LEU A 12 -10.27 -5.41 2.23
CA LEU A 12 -9.52 -6.49 2.88
C LEU A 12 -10.45 -7.55 3.44
N LYS A 13 -9.98 -8.80 3.56
CA LYS A 13 -10.72 -9.82 4.29
C LYS A 13 -10.84 -9.46 5.77
N PRO A 14 -11.89 -9.89 6.49
CA PRO A 14 -12.03 -9.61 7.93
C PRO A 14 -10.80 -10.00 8.75
N ASP A 15 -10.18 -11.15 8.45
CA ASP A 15 -8.97 -11.61 9.14
C ASP A 15 -7.75 -10.72 8.87
N ASP A 16 -7.63 -10.17 7.66
CA ASP A 16 -6.59 -9.20 7.33
C ASP A 16 -6.78 -7.90 8.12
N VAL A 17 -8.03 -7.43 8.27
CA VAL A 17 -8.34 -6.25 9.09
C VAL A 17 -7.95 -6.49 10.55
N VAL A 18 -8.29 -7.64 11.12
CA VAL A 18 -7.90 -8.02 12.48
C VAL A 18 -6.38 -8.04 12.63
N ALA A 19 -5.67 -8.72 11.73
CA ALA A 19 -4.21 -8.81 11.77
C ALA A 19 -3.54 -7.43 11.65
N LEU A 20 -4.04 -6.59 10.74
CA LEU A 20 -3.54 -5.24 10.51
C LEU A 20 -3.71 -4.35 11.75
N LEU A 21 -4.89 -4.38 12.38
CA LEU A 21 -5.17 -3.60 13.60
C LEU A 21 -4.41 -4.12 14.82
N LYS A 22 -4.14 -5.42 14.88
CA LYS A 22 -3.44 -6.07 15.99
C LYS A 22 -1.92 -5.90 15.93
N SER A 23 -1.35 -5.96 14.73
CA SER A 23 0.10 -6.11 14.53
C SER A 23 0.73 -5.11 13.56
N GLY A 24 -0.11 -4.35 12.84
CA GLY A 24 0.33 -3.42 11.81
C GLY A 24 0.58 -4.08 10.45
N ARG A 25 0.32 -5.38 10.31
CA ARG A 25 0.49 -6.11 9.05
C ARG A 25 -0.43 -7.32 8.95
N SER A 26 -0.66 -7.74 7.71
CA SER A 26 -1.36 -8.96 7.32
C SER A 26 -0.67 -9.54 6.07
N GLN A 27 -1.25 -10.60 5.49
CA GLN A 27 -0.75 -11.16 4.23
C GLN A 27 -0.89 -10.16 3.06
N HIS A 28 -1.95 -9.34 3.06
CA HIS A 28 -2.31 -8.48 1.93
C HIS A 28 -2.12 -6.97 2.21
N ALA A 29 -1.72 -6.59 3.42
CA ALA A 29 -1.57 -5.19 3.80
C ALA A 29 -0.52 -4.99 4.89
N ALA A 30 0.09 -3.81 4.90
CA ALA A 30 0.93 -3.34 5.99
C ALA A 30 0.66 -1.86 6.22
N VAL A 31 0.62 -1.44 7.48
CA VAL A 31 0.45 -0.02 7.79
C VAL A 31 1.79 0.70 7.64
N ALA A 32 1.71 1.94 7.16
CA ALA A 32 2.82 2.88 7.11
C ALA A 32 2.33 4.26 7.54
N GLY A 33 3.27 5.15 7.90
CA GLY A 33 2.95 6.51 8.30
C GLY A 33 2.11 6.58 9.60
N PRO A 34 1.19 7.54 9.75
CA PRO A 34 0.45 7.81 10.99
C PRO A 34 -0.35 6.62 11.54
N MET A 35 -0.78 5.69 10.68
CA MET A 35 -1.47 4.48 11.15
C MET A 35 -0.55 3.54 11.95
N SER A 36 0.77 3.65 11.77
CA SER A 36 1.74 2.91 12.58
C SER A 36 1.65 3.31 14.05
N ASP A 37 1.51 4.61 14.34
CA ASP A 37 1.37 5.10 15.72
C ASP A 37 0.04 4.67 16.36
N VAL A 38 -1.04 4.69 15.57
CA VAL A 38 -2.36 4.20 16.01
C VAL A 38 -2.28 2.73 16.43
N VAL A 39 -1.60 1.90 15.64
CA VAL A 39 -1.41 0.50 15.99
C VAL A 39 -0.46 0.36 17.18
N ALA A 40 0.68 1.06 17.16
CA ALA A 40 1.72 1.01 18.18
C ALA A 40 1.22 1.42 19.58
N HIS A 41 0.25 2.34 19.64
CA HIS A 41 -0.18 2.97 20.89
C HIS A 41 -1.66 2.79 21.22
N SER A 42 -2.45 2.14 20.36
CA SER A 42 -3.89 1.95 20.59
C SER A 42 -4.39 0.57 20.18
N THR A 43 -4.54 0.29 18.88
CA THR A 43 -5.37 -0.85 18.43
C THR A 43 -4.80 -2.22 18.77
N GLN A 44 -3.48 -2.33 18.96
CA GLN A 44 -2.86 -3.59 19.40
C GLN A 44 -3.30 -4.04 20.81
N TYR A 45 -3.82 -3.12 21.63
CA TYR A 45 -4.24 -3.39 23.00
C TYR A 45 -5.71 -3.81 23.11
N LEU A 46 -6.44 -3.81 21.99
CA LEU A 46 -7.81 -4.28 21.92
C LEU A 46 -7.86 -5.81 22.06
N SER A 47 -8.96 -6.32 22.59
CA SER A 47 -9.19 -7.76 22.63
C SER A 47 -9.43 -8.32 21.22
N ASP A 48 -9.22 -9.62 21.05
CA ASP A 48 -9.53 -10.28 19.77
C ASP A 48 -11.01 -10.17 19.39
N ASP A 49 -11.90 -10.09 20.37
CA ASP A 49 -13.33 -9.92 20.13
C ASP A 49 -13.67 -8.49 19.68
N ASP A 50 -13.03 -7.48 20.26
CA ASP A 50 -13.15 -6.08 19.81
C ASP A 50 -12.62 -5.90 18.38
N LEU A 51 -11.46 -6.48 18.08
CA LEU A 51 -10.86 -6.42 16.74
C LEU A 51 -11.76 -7.07 15.69
N LYS A 52 -12.36 -8.23 16.01
CA LYS A 52 -13.35 -8.89 15.14
C LYS A 52 -14.61 -8.06 14.99
N ALA A 53 -15.11 -7.43 16.06
CA ALA A 53 -16.27 -6.56 15.99
C ALA A 53 -16.03 -5.34 15.10
N ILE A 54 -14.83 -4.72 15.18
CA ILE A 54 -14.42 -3.64 14.27
C ILE A 54 -14.38 -4.14 12.83
N ALA A 55 -13.75 -5.30 12.57
CA ALA A 55 -13.68 -5.87 11.23
C ALA A 55 -15.08 -6.13 10.64
N GLN A 56 -15.99 -6.69 11.43
CA GLN A 56 -17.39 -6.89 11.04
C GLN A 56 -18.11 -5.57 10.78
N TYR A 57 -17.93 -4.57 11.64
CA TYR A 57 -18.52 -3.26 11.46
C TYR A 57 -18.06 -2.60 10.17
N VAL A 58 -16.75 -2.57 9.89
CA VAL A 58 -16.19 -2.03 8.63
C VAL A 58 -16.81 -2.71 7.42
N HIS A 59 -17.00 -4.03 7.45
CA HIS A 59 -17.61 -4.79 6.36
C HIS A 59 -19.13 -4.59 6.24
N SER A 60 -19.80 -4.19 7.32
CA SER A 60 -21.24 -3.91 7.29
C SER A 60 -21.58 -2.58 6.61
N LEU A 61 -20.60 -1.69 6.44
CA LEU A 61 -20.78 -0.41 5.77
C LEU A 61 -20.93 -0.64 4.26
N GLU A 62 -21.90 0.05 3.65
CA GLU A 62 -22.09 0.00 2.19
C GLU A 62 -20.79 0.35 1.48
N ILE A 63 -20.40 -0.43 0.47
CA ILE A 63 -19.25 -0.10 -0.37
C ILE A 63 -19.69 1.01 -1.31
N GLU A 64 -19.24 2.23 -1.04
CA GLU A 64 -19.32 3.26 -2.06
C GLU A 64 -18.36 2.86 -3.18
N ALA A 65 -18.93 2.56 -4.35
CA ALA A 65 -18.15 2.17 -5.51
C ALA A 65 -17.11 3.27 -5.79
N PRO A 66 -15.83 2.93 -5.98
CA PRO A 66 -14.83 3.93 -6.33
C PRO A 66 -15.32 4.69 -7.55
N LYS A 67 -15.29 6.03 -7.48
CA LYS A 67 -15.57 6.85 -8.66
C LYS A 67 -14.53 6.46 -9.71
N PRO A 68 -14.94 6.09 -10.94
CA PRO A 68 -13.97 5.79 -11.99
C PRO A 68 -13.04 6.98 -12.16
N VAL A 69 -11.80 6.85 -11.69
CA VAL A 69 -10.74 7.77 -12.08
C VAL A 69 -10.43 7.43 -13.53
N ALA A 70 -10.29 8.45 -14.37
CA ALA A 70 -9.88 8.25 -15.74
C ALA A 70 -8.45 7.69 -15.75
N THR A 71 -8.32 6.36 -15.76
CA THR A 71 -7.04 5.68 -15.91
C THR A 71 -6.60 5.91 -17.35
N THR A 72 -5.63 6.79 -17.57
CA THR A 72 -4.97 6.84 -18.88
C THR A 72 -4.10 5.60 -19.00
N ALA A 73 -4.47 4.66 -19.87
CA ALA A 73 -3.67 3.46 -20.10
C ALA A 73 -2.20 3.85 -20.36
N ALA A 74 -1.27 3.34 -19.55
CA ALA A 74 0.14 3.57 -19.80
C ALA A 74 0.58 3.06 -21.17
N SER A 75 1.53 3.78 -21.75
CA SER A 75 2.17 3.35 -22.99
C SER A 75 2.93 2.03 -22.78
N SER A 76 3.05 1.22 -23.84
CA SER A 76 3.83 -0.03 -23.80
C SER A 76 5.28 0.19 -23.34
N ALA A 77 5.88 1.33 -23.69
CA ALA A 77 7.22 1.71 -23.24
C ALA A 77 7.28 2.01 -21.73
N SER A 78 6.30 2.75 -21.20
CA SER A 78 6.14 3.00 -19.76
C SER A 78 6.05 1.68 -18.99
N MET A 79 5.23 0.76 -19.50
CA MET A 79 5.04 -0.56 -18.89
C MET A 79 6.30 -1.43 -18.93
N ALA A 80 7.03 -1.45 -20.05
CA ALA A 80 8.28 -2.20 -20.17
C ALA A 80 9.34 -1.70 -19.16
N SER A 81 9.41 -0.38 -18.96
CA SER A 81 10.30 0.21 -17.96
C SER A 81 9.86 -0.08 -16.51
N GLY A 82 8.55 -0.07 -16.22
CA GLY A 82 8.03 -0.49 -14.91
C GLY A 82 8.38 -1.96 -14.59
N GLY A 83 8.26 -2.83 -15.60
CA GLY A 83 8.74 -4.22 -15.61
C GLY A 83 10.17 -4.39 -15.11
N GLN A 84 11.08 -3.64 -15.73
CA GLN A 84 12.50 -3.70 -15.42
C GLN A 84 12.81 -3.16 -14.02
N ILE A 85 12.17 -2.04 -13.64
CA ILE A 85 12.33 -1.46 -12.29
C ILE A 85 11.87 -2.46 -11.23
N TYR A 86 10.70 -3.07 -11.40
CA TYR A 86 10.18 -4.07 -10.47
C TYR A 86 11.13 -5.27 -10.33
N ALA A 87 11.58 -5.81 -11.46
CA ALA A 87 12.49 -6.94 -11.48
C ALA A 87 13.82 -6.63 -10.75
N MET A 88 14.35 -5.41 -10.90
CA MET A 88 15.62 -5.01 -10.30
C MET A 88 15.53 -4.69 -8.80
N TYR A 89 14.45 -4.04 -8.35
CA TYR A 89 14.39 -3.46 -7.01
C TYR A 89 13.36 -4.09 -6.07
N CYS A 90 12.30 -4.71 -6.60
CA CYS A 90 11.14 -5.12 -5.80
C CYS A 90 11.02 -6.65 -5.68
N SER A 91 11.30 -7.37 -6.77
CA SER A 91 11.03 -8.81 -6.92
C SER A 91 11.72 -9.69 -5.88
N THR A 92 12.90 -9.27 -5.40
CA THR A 92 13.69 -10.04 -4.42
C THR A 92 12.95 -10.21 -3.09
N CYS A 93 12.16 -9.22 -2.69
CA CYS A 93 11.38 -9.26 -1.45
C CYS A 93 9.91 -9.59 -1.70
N HIS A 94 9.29 -8.98 -2.70
CA HIS A 94 7.85 -9.13 -2.97
C HIS A 94 7.51 -10.32 -3.88
N GLY A 95 8.51 -11.08 -4.34
CA GLY A 95 8.32 -12.18 -5.27
C GLY A 95 8.23 -11.71 -6.73
N ASN A 96 8.28 -12.64 -7.67
CA ASN A 96 8.29 -12.28 -9.09
C ASN A 96 6.94 -11.77 -9.58
N LYS A 97 5.85 -12.10 -8.86
CA LYS A 97 4.47 -11.72 -9.18
C LYS A 97 3.85 -10.84 -8.10
N GLY A 98 4.64 -10.29 -7.18
CA GLY A 98 4.12 -9.51 -6.06
C GLY A 98 3.35 -10.35 -5.03
N GLU A 99 3.58 -11.66 -4.97
CA GLU A 99 2.91 -12.57 -4.05
C GLU A 99 3.28 -12.34 -2.58
N GLY A 100 4.41 -11.65 -2.32
CA GLY A 100 4.92 -11.43 -0.98
C GLY A 100 5.31 -12.73 -0.27
N SER A 101 5.39 -12.67 1.06
CA SER A 101 5.65 -13.82 1.92
C SER A 101 4.83 -13.70 3.21
N ASP A 102 4.19 -14.78 3.62
CA ASP A 102 3.22 -14.82 4.70
C ASP A 102 3.61 -13.98 5.93
N ASN A 103 2.77 -12.98 6.21
CA ASN A 103 2.87 -12.07 7.37
C ASN A 103 4.21 -11.34 7.54
N VAL A 104 5.10 -11.35 6.54
CA VAL A 104 6.40 -10.65 6.58
C VAL A 104 6.44 -9.59 5.49
N ILE A 105 6.42 -10.01 4.22
CA ILE A 105 6.37 -9.08 3.09
C ILE A 105 4.94 -9.11 2.55
N PRO A 106 4.19 -8.00 2.58
CA PRO A 106 2.82 -8.02 2.09
C PRO A 106 2.81 -8.33 0.60
N ALA A 107 1.81 -9.09 0.17
CA ALA A 107 1.48 -9.17 -1.24
C ALA A 107 1.22 -7.75 -1.75
N LEU A 108 1.75 -7.44 -2.92
CA LEU A 108 1.40 -6.21 -3.65
C LEU A 108 0.09 -6.42 -4.41
N ALA A 109 -0.25 -7.68 -4.68
CA ALA A 109 -1.49 -8.05 -5.31
C ALA A 109 -2.72 -7.81 -4.45
N GLY A 110 -3.70 -7.06 -4.96
CA GLY A 110 -4.87 -6.65 -4.20
C GLY A 110 -4.53 -5.74 -3.01
N ASN A 111 -3.29 -5.24 -2.91
CA ASN A 111 -2.88 -4.38 -1.82
C ASN A 111 -3.53 -3.03 -1.98
N LEU A 112 -4.36 -2.66 -1.01
CA LEU A 112 -5.16 -1.43 -1.08
C LEU A 112 -4.33 -0.14 -1.17
N SER A 113 -3.05 -0.15 -0.78
CA SER A 113 -2.19 1.03 -0.98
C SER A 113 -1.68 1.14 -2.42
N VAL A 114 -1.50 0.00 -3.10
CA VAL A 114 -1.02 -0.10 -4.49
C VAL A 114 -2.16 0.14 -5.48
N THR A 115 -3.35 -0.38 -5.16
CA THR A 115 -4.54 -0.34 -6.04
C THR A 115 -5.46 0.85 -5.74
N ALA A 116 -5.09 1.69 -4.79
CA ALA A 116 -5.82 2.90 -4.46
C ALA A 116 -5.86 3.86 -5.66
N ASP A 117 -7.02 4.48 -5.87
CA ASP A 117 -7.21 5.61 -6.79
C ASP A 117 -6.20 6.74 -6.55
N ASN A 118 -5.70 6.86 -5.31
CA ASN A 118 -4.71 7.83 -4.91
C ASN A 118 -3.38 7.12 -4.57
N PRO A 119 -2.34 7.26 -5.42
CA PRO A 119 -1.10 6.51 -5.29
C PRO A 119 -0.12 7.07 -4.24
N LEU A 120 -0.50 8.12 -3.50
CA LEU A 120 0.44 8.84 -2.62
C LEU A 120 1.08 7.96 -1.56
N THR A 121 0.33 7.01 -1.01
CA THR A 121 0.86 6.10 0.01
C THR A 121 1.85 5.12 -0.58
N ALA A 122 1.52 4.46 -1.69
CA ALA A 122 2.45 3.56 -2.37
C ALA A 122 3.73 4.29 -2.81
N LEU A 123 3.58 5.47 -3.43
CA LEU A 123 4.74 6.23 -3.91
C LEU A 123 5.67 6.68 -2.76
N ARG A 124 5.12 7.12 -1.62
CA ARG A 124 5.94 7.46 -0.45
C ARG A 124 6.68 6.25 0.09
N VAL A 125 5.98 5.13 0.22
CA VAL A 125 6.59 3.87 0.66
C VAL A 125 7.73 3.47 -0.27
N VAL A 126 7.59 3.63 -1.59
CA VAL A 126 8.64 3.33 -2.58
C VAL A 126 9.80 4.34 -2.52
N LEU A 127 9.52 5.64 -2.52
CA LEU A 127 10.57 6.66 -2.63
C LEU A 127 11.28 6.92 -1.30
N GLU A 128 10.54 6.98 -0.20
CA GLU A 128 11.04 7.36 1.12
C GLU A 128 11.33 6.14 2.00
N GLY A 129 10.77 4.98 1.64
CA GLY A 129 10.79 3.79 2.47
C GLY A 129 9.67 3.82 3.50
N ALA A 130 9.50 2.72 4.22
CA ALA A 130 8.52 2.62 5.29
C ALA A 130 8.94 1.59 6.33
N HIS A 131 8.36 1.68 7.51
CA HIS A 131 8.48 0.65 8.53
C HIS A 131 7.11 0.39 9.17
N THR A 132 6.80 -0.87 9.40
CA THR A 132 5.63 -1.24 10.20
C THR A 132 5.91 -0.95 11.68
N PRO A 133 4.88 -0.77 12.52
CA PRO A 133 5.08 -0.54 13.95
C PRO A 133 5.71 -1.75 14.64
N VAL A 134 6.41 -1.48 15.75
CA VAL A 134 6.74 -2.51 16.74
C VAL A 134 5.53 -2.66 17.67
N THR A 135 5.04 -3.89 17.83
CA THR A 135 3.89 -4.22 18.68
C THR A 135 4.23 -5.40 19.60
N GLN A 136 3.34 -5.72 20.53
CA GLN A 136 3.43 -6.95 21.33
C GLN A 136 3.32 -8.23 20.47
N HIS A 137 2.83 -8.13 19.24
CA HIS A 137 2.54 -9.25 18.36
C HIS A 137 3.52 -9.37 17.17
N ALA A 138 4.31 -8.33 16.92
CA ALA A 138 5.13 -8.23 15.72
C ALA A 138 6.28 -7.22 15.88
N THR A 139 7.47 -7.60 15.39
CA THR A 139 8.59 -6.67 15.19
C THR A 139 8.35 -5.75 13.99
N ALA A 140 9.07 -4.65 13.90
CA ALA A 140 9.03 -3.82 12.69
C ALA A 140 9.63 -4.56 11.48
N ILE A 141 9.02 -4.35 10.32
CA ILE A 141 9.55 -4.71 9.01
C ILE A 141 9.84 -3.42 8.28
N VAL A 142 10.98 -3.36 7.59
CA VAL A 142 11.46 -2.16 6.92
C VAL A 142 11.46 -2.40 5.42
N MET A 143 10.80 -1.50 4.69
CA MET A 143 10.93 -1.37 3.25
C MET A 143 11.94 -0.25 2.95
N PRO A 144 13.02 -0.52 2.20
CA PRO A 144 13.98 0.50 1.79
C PRO A 144 13.33 1.58 0.94
N GLY A 145 13.81 2.81 1.07
CA GLY A 145 13.47 3.90 0.15
C GLY A 145 14.35 3.89 -1.09
N TYR A 146 13.75 4.11 -2.26
CA TYR A 146 14.40 4.09 -3.57
C TYR A 146 14.48 5.47 -4.24
N GLY A 147 14.10 6.55 -3.55
CA GLY A 147 14.14 7.91 -4.10
C GLY A 147 15.54 8.44 -4.44
N TRP A 148 16.59 7.68 -4.11
CA TRP A 148 17.98 7.95 -4.51
C TRP A 148 18.31 7.39 -5.92
N VAL A 149 17.53 6.45 -6.44
CA VAL A 149 17.67 5.85 -7.78
C VAL A 149 16.46 6.04 -8.67
N LEU A 150 15.28 6.22 -8.10
CA LEU A 150 14.03 6.43 -8.82
C LEU A 150 13.55 7.87 -8.65
N ASN A 151 13.12 8.48 -9.75
CA ASN A 151 12.30 9.70 -9.69
C ASN A 151 10.80 9.36 -9.54
N ASP A 152 9.97 10.36 -9.27
CA ASP A 152 8.51 10.20 -9.06
C ASP A 152 7.82 9.44 -10.21
N GLN A 153 8.22 9.67 -11.47
CA GLN A 153 7.65 8.97 -12.62
C GLN A 153 8.10 7.51 -12.70
N GLU A 154 9.29 7.19 -12.20
CA GLU A 154 9.81 5.81 -12.17
C GLU A 154 9.17 5.01 -11.03
N GLY A 155 9.00 5.61 -9.85
CA GLY A 155 8.25 4.99 -8.74
C GLY A 155 6.78 4.74 -9.10
N CYS A 156 6.12 5.72 -9.74
CA CYS A 156 4.76 5.56 -10.23
C CYS A 156 4.63 4.42 -11.28
N ARG A 157 5.62 4.25 -12.16
CA ARG A 157 5.65 3.18 -13.16
C ARG A 157 5.86 1.79 -12.57
N SER A 158 6.65 1.64 -11.51
CA SER A 158 6.80 0.35 -10.81
C SER A 158 5.52 -0.07 -10.09
N ASP A 159 4.79 0.90 -9.54
CA ASP A 159 3.48 0.65 -8.91
C ASP A 159 2.44 0.24 -9.95
N GLU A 160 2.44 0.87 -11.13
CA GLU A 160 1.50 0.55 -12.20
C GLU A 160 1.70 -0.85 -12.81
N LEU A 161 2.95 -1.32 -12.94
CA LEU A 161 3.18 -2.72 -13.34
C LEU A 161 2.66 -3.70 -12.28
N SER A 162 2.95 -3.41 -11.01
CA SER A 162 2.46 -4.24 -9.90
C SER A 162 0.95 -4.37 -9.96
N ALA A 163 0.23 -3.27 -10.25
CA ALA A 163 -1.22 -3.30 -10.46
C ALA A 163 -1.64 -4.04 -11.76
N ARG A 164 -0.95 -3.86 -12.89
CA ARG A 164 -1.37 -4.44 -14.19
C ARG A 164 -1.10 -5.92 -14.36
N GLU A 165 -0.01 -6.50 -13.83
CA GLU A 165 0.18 -7.97 -13.85
C GLU A 165 -0.99 -8.71 -13.20
N LEU A 166 -1.80 -7.96 -12.46
CA LEU A 166 -2.90 -8.41 -11.63
C LEU A 166 -4.27 -7.87 -12.09
N GLY A 167 -4.30 -7.04 -13.14
CA GLY A 167 -5.54 -6.50 -13.72
C GLY A 167 -6.17 -5.32 -12.96
N GLU A 168 -5.40 -4.59 -12.17
CA GLU A 168 -5.87 -3.50 -11.29
C GLU A 168 -5.44 -2.11 -11.80
N PRO A 169 -6.20 -1.04 -11.49
CA PRO A 169 -5.82 0.32 -11.86
C PRO A 169 -4.57 0.76 -11.10
N GLY A 170 -3.52 1.14 -11.83
CA GLY A 170 -2.26 1.64 -11.25
C GLY A 170 -2.22 3.17 -11.12
N CYS A 171 -1.01 3.70 -10.87
CA CYS A 171 -0.70 5.14 -10.71
C CYS A 171 -0.98 6.02 -11.96
N ALA A 172 -1.65 5.50 -12.98
CA ALA A 172 -2.16 6.23 -14.15
C ALA A 172 -3.16 7.36 -13.81
N GLY A 173 -3.48 7.57 -12.54
CA GLY A 173 -4.09 8.78 -12.01
C GLY A 173 -3.06 9.87 -11.68
N ASN A 174 -2.97 10.87 -12.57
CA ASN A 174 -2.55 12.25 -12.32
C ASN A 174 -1.18 12.42 -11.60
N ALA A 175 -0.10 12.31 -12.37
CA ALA A 175 1.24 12.81 -12.02
C ALA A 175 1.26 14.24 -11.44
N GLU A 176 0.25 15.04 -11.76
CA GLU A 176 0.01 16.37 -11.17
C GLU A 176 -0.48 16.32 -9.72
N GLN A 177 -1.40 15.42 -9.35
CA GLN A 177 -1.82 15.23 -7.96
C GLN A 177 -0.67 14.68 -7.11
N VAL A 178 0.11 13.76 -7.66
CA VAL A 178 1.34 13.24 -7.04
C VAL A 178 2.31 14.38 -6.76
N ARG A 179 2.65 15.16 -7.79
CA ARG A 179 3.58 16.29 -7.69
C ARG A 179 3.09 17.38 -6.74
N ASP A 180 1.79 17.69 -6.75
CA ASP A 180 1.22 18.75 -5.91
C ASP A 180 1.04 18.31 -4.45
N ALA A 181 0.79 17.03 -4.20
CA ALA A 181 0.82 16.49 -2.85
C ALA A 181 2.26 16.43 -2.30
N TRP A 182 3.24 16.07 -3.15
CA TRP A 182 4.66 16.03 -2.77
C TRP A 182 5.21 17.42 -2.43
N LYS A 183 4.83 18.45 -3.20
CA LYS A 183 5.16 19.86 -2.89
C LYS A 183 4.57 20.37 -1.58
N ARG A 184 3.45 19.81 -1.13
CA ARG A 184 2.75 20.24 0.10
C ARG A 184 3.33 19.61 1.37
N THR A 185 4.28 18.70 1.24
CA THR A 185 4.83 17.92 2.34
C THR A 185 6.33 18.08 2.54
N LYS A 186 6.96 18.95 1.75
CA LYS A 186 8.28 19.55 2.02
C LYS A 186 8.09 20.90 2.67
#